data_AF-A0A103I2A0-F1
#
_entry.id   AF-A0A103I2A0-F1
#
_cell.length_a   1.000
_cell.length_b   1.000
_cell.length_c   1.000
_cell.angle_alpha   90.00
_cell.angle_beta   90.00
_cell.angle_gamma   90.00
#
_symmetry.space_group_name_H-M   'P 1'
#
loop_
_entity.id
_entity.type
_entity.pdbx_description
1 polymer ?
#
loop_
_entity_poly.entity_id
_entity_poly.type
_entity_poly.pdbx_seq_one_letter_code
_entity_poly.pdbx_strand_id
1 'polypeptide(L)'
;METSPYEGCRIVRLGSFRSLDLKTDSLTKMDNLKLLHLNDVHLTGSYEDFSEDLRWLCWRQFDLRAIPSGLFFKSLVAIDMRDSKLKVLPLLKTLNLQSSKSLSAIRSIYRLPNIETLLLCQCYELVDVCKTIGDLMNLALLDMSECPKLNRKLIRFSSRER
;
A
#
# COMPACT_ATOMS: atom_id res chain seq x y z
N MET A 1 5.82 -13.19 -26.11
CA MET A 1 4.65 -13.46 -25.25
C MET A 1 4.73 -14.92 -24.86
N GLU A 2 5.04 -15.23 -23.61
CA GLU A 2 5.06 -16.62 -23.12
C GLU A 2 3.91 -16.77 -22.12
N THR A 3 2.96 -17.64 -22.45
CA THR A 3 1.88 -18.06 -21.55
C THR A 3 2.26 -19.42 -20.96
N SER A 4 2.42 -19.51 -19.63
CA SER A 4 2.66 -20.78 -18.94
C SER A 4 1.35 -21.44 -18.47
N PRO A 5 1.35 -22.76 -18.19
CA PRO A 5 0.17 -23.63 -18.27
C PRO A 5 -0.55 -23.80 -16.91
N TYR A 6 -1.08 -22.73 -16.34
CA TYR A 6 -2.02 -22.85 -15.22
C TYR A 6 -3.42 -22.49 -15.74
N GLU A 7 -4.17 -23.51 -16.12
CA GLU A 7 -5.56 -23.38 -16.57
C GLU A 7 -6.40 -22.67 -15.49
N GLY A 8 -6.91 -21.48 -15.83
CA GLY A 8 -7.83 -20.70 -14.99
C GLY A 8 -7.32 -19.35 -14.47
N CYS A 9 -6.04 -19.03 -14.65
CA CYS A 9 -5.45 -17.72 -14.31
C CYS A 9 -4.65 -17.15 -15.48
N ARG A 10 -5.16 -16.10 -16.14
CA ARG A 10 -4.33 -15.33 -17.09
C ARG A 10 -3.32 -14.49 -16.32
N ILE A 11 -2.05 -14.80 -16.51
CA ILE A 11 -0.93 -13.99 -16.04
C ILE A 11 -0.47 -13.12 -17.21
N VAL A 12 -0.53 -11.80 -17.03
CA VAL A 12 0.00 -10.86 -18.01
C VAL A 12 1.26 -10.21 -17.43
N ARG A 13 2.38 -10.34 -18.16
CA ARG A 13 3.65 -9.71 -17.82
C ARG A 13 3.97 -8.68 -18.89
N LEU A 14 4.01 -7.41 -18.50
CA LEU A 14 4.40 -6.30 -19.36
C LEU A 14 5.69 -5.68 -18.80
N GLY A 15 6.70 -5.56 -19.65
CA GLY A 15 7.96 -4.93 -19.33
C GLY A 15 8.81 -4.73 -20.59
N SER A 16 9.64 -3.70 -20.58
CA SER A 16 10.50 -3.29 -21.69
C SER A 16 11.79 -2.68 -21.14
N PHE A 17 12.86 -2.65 -21.95
CA PHE A 17 14.11 -1.94 -21.63
C PHE A 17 13.97 -0.41 -21.74
N ARG A 18 12.80 0.07 -22.19
CA ARG A 18 12.43 1.49 -22.27
C ARG A 18 11.02 1.63 -21.69
N SER A 19 10.78 2.72 -20.95
CA SER A 19 9.46 3.08 -20.41
C SER A 19 8.38 2.93 -21.49
N LEU A 20 7.40 2.08 -21.21
CA LEU A 20 6.26 1.82 -22.10
C LEU A 20 5.02 2.51 -21.56
N ASP A 21 4.45 3.41 -22.35
CA ASP A 21 3.11 3.94 -22.11
C ASP A 21 2.08 2.91 -22.56
N LEU A 22 1.30 2.39 -21.62
CA LEU A 22 0.18 1.50 -21.90
C LEU A 22 -1.13 2.18 -21.50
N LYS A 23 -2.10 2.19 -22.40
CA LYS A 23 -3.44 2.68 -22.06
C LYS A 23 -4.19 1.64 -21.25
N THR A 24 -4.85 2.10 -20.19
CA THR A 24 -5.66 1.30 -19.28
C THR A 24 -6.86 0.64 -19.98
N ASP A 25 -7.44 1.29 -20.99
CA ASP A 25 -8.51 0.72 -21.84
C ASP A 25 -8.12 -0.60 -22.52
N SER A 26 -6.82 -0.84 -22.75
CA SER A 26 -6.34 -2.10 -23.33
C SER A 26 -6.43 -3.27 -22.35
N LEU A 27 -6.46 -3.00 -21.04
CA LEU A 27 -6.65 -4.00 -19.99
C LEU A 27 -8.11 -4.43 -19.86
N THR A 28 -9.07 -3.55 -20.21
CA THR A 28 -10.51 -3.89 -20.19
C THR A 28 -10.87 -5.03 -21.14
N LYS A 29 -10.09 -5.20 -22.22
CA LYS A 29 -10.30 -6.25 -23.23
C LYS A 29 -9.76 -7.61 -22.78
N MET A 30 -9.17 -7.70 -21.58
CA MET A 30 -8.56 -8.93 -21.07
C MET A 30 -9.49 -9.65 -20.10
N ASP A 31 -10.41 -10.45 -20.65
CA ASP A 31 -11.30 -11.28 -19.84
C ASP A 31 -10.51 -12.25 -18.94
N ASN A 32 -10.95 -12.41 -17.69
CA ASN A 32 -10.35 -13.28 -16.67
C ASN A 32 -8.92 -12.89 -16.23
N LEU A 33 -8.54 -11.62 -16.34
CA LEU A 33 -7.28 -11.13 -15.80
C LEU A 33 -7.31 -11.17 -14.27
N LYS A 34 -6.58 -12.13 -13.69
CA LYS A 34 -6.46 -12.33 -12.23
C LYS A 34 -5.10 -11.89 -11.69
N LEU A 35 -4.06 -11.93 -12.53
CA LEU A 35 -2.68 -11.67 -12.14
C LEU A 35 -2.03 -10.73 -13.16
N LEU A 36 -1.63 -9.54 -12.71
CA LEU A 36 -0.98 -8.54 -13.56
C LEU A 36 0.39 -8.18 -13.01
N HIS A 37 1.41 -8.26 -13.86
CA HIS A 37 2.78 -7.87 -13.55
C HIS A 37 3.25 -6.80 -14.51
N LEU A 38 3.51 -5.61 -13.97
CA LEU A 38 3.99 -4.43 -14.66
C LEU A 38 5.40 -4.10 -14.16
N ASN A 39 6.36 -3.98 -15.07
CA ASN A 39 7.72 -3.59 -14.74
C ASN A 39 8.18 -2.48 -15.69
N ASP A 40 8.44 -1.29 -15.15
CA ASP A 40 8.79 -0.08 -15.93
C ASP A 40 7.71 0.30 -16.98
N VAL A 41 6.44 0.15 -16.57
CA VAL A 41 5.27 0.50 -17.39
C VAL A 41 4.56 1.69 -16.76
N HIS A 42 4.35 2.73 -17.57
CA HIS A 42 3.51 3.87 -17.23
C HIS A 42 2.12 3.64 -17.79
N LEU A 43 1.11 3.63 -16.93
CA LEU A 43 -0.28 3.50 -17.38
C LEU A 43 -0.90 4.87 -17.61
N THR A 44 -1.58 5.03 -18.73
CA THR A 44 -2.34 6.24 -19.08
C THR A 44 -3.83 5.92 -19.14
N GLY A 45 -4.69 6.86 -18.76
CA GLY A 45 -6.16 6.67 -18.72
C GLY A 45 -6.71 6.42 -17.32
N SER A 46 -7.89 5.80 -17.21
CA SER A 46 -8.58 5.61 -15.93
C SER A 46 -8.09 4.37 -15.20
N TYR A 47 -7.84 4.50 -13.90
CA TYR A 47 -7.52 3.34 -13.06
C TYR A 47 -8.76 2.52 -12.69
N GLU A 48 -9.95 2.94 -13.11
CA GLU A 48 -11.20 2.17 -12.97
C GLU A 48 -11.33 1.09 -14.05
N ASP A 49 -10.51 1.17 -15.12
CA ASP A 49 -10.56 0.28 -16.28
C ASP A 49 -9.85 -1.08 -16.06
N PHE A 50 -9.47 -1.42 -14.84
CA PHE A 50 -8.91 -2.75 -14.55
C PHE A 50 -10.03 -3.77 -14.34
N SER A 51 -9.71 -5.03 -14.65
CA SER A 51 -10.57 -6.18 -14.40
C SER A 51 -11.01 -6.26 -12.92
N GLU A 52 -12.31 -6.33 -12.67
CA GLU A 52 -12.87 -6.58 -11.34
C GLU A 52 -12.47 -7.95 -10.76
N ASP A 53 -11.94 -8.86 -11.58
CA ASP A 53 -11.43 -10.17 -11.15
C ASP A 53 -9.94 -10.13 -10.75
N LEU A 54 -9.27 -8.99 -10.84
CA LEU A 54 -7.85 -8.86 -10.55
C LEU A 54 -7.55 -9.18 -9.07
N ARG A 55 -6.88 -10.30 -8.82
CA ARG A 55 -6.53 -10.78 -7.47
C ARG A 55 -5.14 -10.35 -7.02
N TRP A 56 -4.18 -10.23 -7.94
CA TRP A 56 -2.80 -9.85 -7.63
C TRP A 56 -2.26 -8.86 -8.64
N LEU A 57 -1.70 -7.76 -8.14
CA LEU A 57 -0.96 -6.78 -8.91
C LEU A 57 0.48 -6.65 -8.42
N CYS A 58 1.45 -6.96 -9.28
CA CYS A 58 2.85 -6.61 -9.09
C CYS A 58 3.17 -5.44 -10.03
N TRP A 59 3.51 -4.27 -9.48
CA TRP A 59 3.79 -3.06 -10.24
C TRP A 59 5.10 -2.42 -9.79
N ARG A 60 6.18 -2.91 -10.38
CA ARG A 60 7.55 -2.46 -10.11
C ARG A 60 7.80 -1.13 -10.81
N GLN A 61 8.53 -0.23 -10.15
CA GLN A 61 8.83 1.11 -10.65
C GLN A 61 7.59 1.99 -10.87
N PHE A 62 6.49 1.70 -10.16
CA PHE A 62 5.28 2.52 -10.17
C PHE A 62 5.62 3.99 -9.86
N ASP A 63 5.22 4.89 -10.74
CA ASP A 63 5.79 6.23 -10.84
C ASP A 63 4.94 7.32 -10.19
N LEU A 64 3.69 7.01 -9.84
CA LEU A 64 2.86 7.91 -9.07
C LEU A 64 3.29 7.96 -7.60
N ARG A 65 3.00 9.11 -6.98
CA ARG A 65 3.29 9.37 -5.57
C ARG A 65 2.18 8.90 -4.63
N ALA A 66 1.02 8.54 -5.16
CA ALA A 66 -0.10 7.98 -4.41
C ALA A 66 -0.76 6.89 -5.24
N ILE A 67 -1.42 5.94 -4.58
CA ILE A 67 -2.19 4.89 -5.26
C ILE A 67 -3.55 5.49 -5.67
N PRO A 68 -3.91 5.46 -6.97
CA PRO A 68 -5.21 5.90 -7.45
C PRO A 68 -6.34 5.12 -6.79
N SER A 69 -7.44 5.81 -6.42
CA SER A 69 -8.62 5.16 -5.81
C SER A 69 -9.19 4.05 -6.68
N GLY A 70 -9.19 4.25 -8.01
CA GLY A 70 -9.67 3.27 -8.98
C GLY A 70 -8.94 1.93 -8.90
N LEU A 71 -7.72 1.86 -8.37
CA LEU A 71 -6.90 0.64 -8.34
C LEU A 71 -7.31 -0.37 -7.24
N PHE A 72 -8.15 0.04 -6.28
CA PHE A 72 -8.58 -0.79 -5.17
C PHE A 72 -9.95 -1.44 -5.44
N PHE A 73 -9.93 -2.62 -6.05
CA PHE A 73 -11.12 -3.43 -6.30
C PHE A 73 -11.38 -4.44 -5.18
N LYS A 74 -12.64 -4.86 -5.01
CA LYS A 74 -13.04 -5.80 -3.94
C LYS A 74 -12.32 -7.15 -3.99
N SER A 75 -11.85 -7.58 -5.16
CA SER A 75 -11.22 -8.89 -5.36
C SER A 75 -9.70 -8.88 -5.14
N LEU A 76 -9.08 -7.70 -5.04
CA LEU A 76 -7.62 -7.56 -4.94
C LEU A 76 -7.13 -8.10 -3.58
N VAL A 77 -6.35 -9.18 -3.62
CA VAL A 77 -5.82 -9.89 -2.45
C VAL A 77 -4.42 -9.40 -2.09
N ALA A 78 -3.59 -9.08 -3.08
CA ALA A 78 -2.20 -8.71 -2.87
C ALA A 78 -1.73 -7.64 -3.85
N ILE A 79 -0.94 -6.69 -3.35
CA ILE A 79 -0.26 -5.66 -4.14
C ILE A 79 1.23 -5.64 -3.80
N ASP A 80 2.07 -5.68 -4.82
CA ASP A 80 3.52 -5.51 -4.71
C ASP A 80 3.93 -4.31 -5.55
N MET A 81 4.32 -3.21 -4.90
CA MET A 81 4.77 -1.98 -5.55
C MET A 81 6.21 -1.63 -5.14
N ARG A 82 7.08 -2.65 -5.06
CA ARG A 82 8.51 -2.45 -4.80
C ARG A 82 9.15 -1.54 -5.85
N ASP A 83 10.16 -0.78 -5.40
CA ASP A 83 10.91 0.19 -6.22
C ASP A 83 10.06 1.33 -6.79
N SER A 84 8.92 1.65 -6.18
CA SER A 84 8.01 2.71 -6.62
C SER A 84 8.34 4.10 -6.03
N LYS A 85 7.79 5.14 -6.67
CA LYS A 85 7.82 6.53 -6.20
C LYS A 85 6.69 6.87 -5.22
N LEU A 86 5.98 5.87 -4.69
CA LEU A 86 4.89 6.08 -3.73
C LEU A 86 5.38 6.84 -2.50
N LYS A 87 4.71 7.97 -2.21
CA LYS A 87 4.99 8.85 -1.08
C LYS A 87 3.82 8.98 -0.11
N VAL A 88 2.57 8.69 -0.50
CA VAL A 88 1.38 8.97 0.33
C VAL A 88 0.24 7.97 0.09
N LEU A 89 -0.44 7.54 1.14
CA LEU A 89 -1.66 6.72 1.20
C LEU A 89 -2.81 7.60 1.74
N PRO A 90 -3.38 8.51 0.93
CA PRO A 90 -4.31 9.53 1.40
C PRO A 90 -5.69 8.99 1.79
N LEU A 91 -6.06 7.79 1.35
CA LEU A 91 -7.36 7.19 1.67
C LEU A 91 -7.32 6.31 2.93
N LEU A 92 -6.12 6.01 3.43
CA LEU A 92 -5.97 5.07 4.54
C LEU A 92 -6.34 5.76 5.86
N LYS A 93 -7.54 5.44 6.37
CA LYS A 93 -8.04 5.90 7.66
C LYS A 93 -7.69 4.97 8.82
N THR A 94 -7.53 3.68 8.56
CA THR A 94 -7.23 2.69 9.61
C THR A 94 -6.06 1.83 9.20
N LEU A 95 -5.10 1.70 10.11
CA LEU A 95 -3.95 0.81 9.99
C LEU A 95 -3.89 -0.06 11.25
N ASN A 96 -4.13 -1.35 11.08
CA ASN A 96 -4.03 -2.33 12.14
C ASN A 96 -2.78 -3.20 11.94
N LEU A 97 -1.84 -3.09 12.88
CA LEU A 97 -0.62 -3.90 12.97
C LEU A 97 -0.55 -4.66 14.30
N GLN A 98 -1.70 -4.84 14.98
CA GLN A 98 -1.79 -5.56 16.24
C GLN A 98 -1.12 -6.94 16.15
N SER A 99 -0.44 -7.34 17.22
CA SER A 99 0.25 -8.63 17.35
C SER A 99 1.31 -8.91 16.27
N SER A 100 1.84 -7.89 15.59
CA SER A 100 2.89 -8.05 14.58
C SER A 100 4.21 -8.46 15.25
N LYS A 101 4.47 -9.77 15.28
CA LYS A 101 5.59 -10.39 16.00
C LYS A 101 6.99 -9.93 15.54
N SER A 102 7.10 -9.43 14.31
CA SER A 102 8.38 -8.98 13.73
C SER A 102 8.48 -7.47 13.57
N LEU A 103 7.47 -6.72 14.01
CA LEU A 103 7.48 -5.25 13.89
C LEU A 103 8.42 -4.68 14.95
N SER A 104 9.62 -4.28 14.53
CA SER A 104 10.65 -3.74 15.43
C SER A 104 10.68 -2.22 15.50
N ALA A 105 10.25 -1.53 14.43
CA ALA A 105 10.18 -0.07 14.42
C ALA A 105 9.16 0.46 13.40
N ILE A 106 8.56 1.61 13.72
CA ILE A 106 7.84 2.45 12.75
C ILE A 106 8.68 3.70 12.50
N ARG A 107 9.40 3.73 11.38
CA ARG A 107 10.35 4.82 11.09
C ARG A 107 9.69 6.07 10.51
N SER A 108 8.50 5.93 9.93
CA SER A 108 7.81 7.03 9.28
C SER A 108 6.33 6.76 9.09
N ILE A 109 5.56 7.84 9.18
CA ILE A 109 4.11 7.90 8.96
C ILE A 109 3.71 9.09 8.08
N TYR A 110 4.66 9.84 7.49
CA TYR A 110 4.34 10.97 6.61
C TYR A 110 3.48 10.55 5.41
N ARG A 111 3.44 9.23 5.14
CA ARG A 111 2.64 8.62 4.10
C ARG A 111 1.18 8.42 4.49
N LEU A 112 0.79 8.73 5.73
CA LEU A 112 -0.54 8.42 6.28
C LEU A 112 -1.25 9.72 6.72
N PRO A 113 -1.47 10.71 5.83
CA PRO A 113 -1.93 12.04 6.24
C PRO A 113 -3.36 12.06 6.80
N ASN A 114 -4.19 11.09 6.42
CA ASN A 114 -5.60 10.99 6.80
C ASN A 114 -5.87 9.80 7.75
N ILE A 115 -4.84 9.29 8.41
CA ILE A 115 -5.01 8.18 9.35
C ILE A 115 -5.78 8.65 10.59
N GLU A 116 -6.84 7.92 10.90
CA GLU A 116 -7.73 8.16 12.03
C GLU A 116 -7.49 7.11 13.13
N THR A 117 -7.15 5.88 12.76
CA THR A 117 -6.97 4.76 13.69
C THR A 117 -5.66 4.03 13.42
N LEU A 118 -4.81 3.91 14.43
CA LEU A 118 -3.57 3.17 14.40
C LEU A 118 -3.50 2.18 15.56
N LEU A 119 -3.58 0.88 15.26
CA LEU A 119 -3.53 -0.20 16.26
C LEU A 119 -2.18 -0.90 16.19
N LEU A 120 -1.37 -0.74 17.23
CA LEU A 120 -0.04 -1.31 17.39
C LEU A 120 0.06 -2.21 18.63
N CYS A 121 -1.07 -2.55 19.26
CA CYS A 121 -1.06 -3.30 20.50
C CYS A 121 -0.46 -4.70 20.32
N GLN A 122 0.10 -5.26 21.40
CA GLN A 122 0.70 -6.61 21.43
C GLN A 122 1.89 -6.79 20.46
N CYS A 123 2.56 -5.70 20.05
CA CYS A 123 3.79 -5.78 19.26
C CYS A 123 5.01 -5.93 20.19
N TYR A 124 5.34 -7.18 20.54
CA TYR A 124 6.38 -7.49 21.53
C TYR A 124 7.80 -7.07 21.13
N GLU A 125 8.09 -7.02 19.83
CA GLU A 125 9.39 -6.61 19.30
C GLU A 125 9.48 -5.11 18.99
N LEU A 126 8.39 -4.35 19.13
CA LEU A 126 8.37 -2.94 18.76
C LEU A 126 9.18 -2.11 19.76
N VAL A 127 10.34 -1.61 19.30
CA VAL A 127 11.27 -0.82 20.11
C VAL A 127 11.04 0.67 19.92
N ASP A 128 10.80 1.10 18.68
CA ASP A 128 10.80 2.51 18.30
C ASP A 128 9.64 2.89 17.37
N VAL A 129 9.11 4.08 17.58
CA VAL A 129 8.07 4.69 16.75
C VAL A 129 8.47 6.12 16.46
N CYS A 130 8.31 6.55 15.21
CA CYS A 130 8.72 7.86 14.75
C CYS A 130 8.15 8.97 15.62
N LYS A 131 8.98 9.95 15.95
CA LYS A 131 8.64 11.07 16.84
C LYS A 131 7.43 11.88 16.36
N THR A 132 7.20 11.90 15.05
CA THR A 132 6.09 12.62 14.40
C THR A 132 4.73 11.95 14.57
N ILE A 133 4.63 10.80 15.26
CA ILE A 133 3.34 10.12 15.49
C ILE A 133 2.31 10.97 16.22
N GLY A 134 2.76 11.88 17.07
CA GLY A 134 1.88 12.87 17.69
C GLY A 134 1.53 14.07 16.82
N ASP A 135 2.08 14.17 15.60
CA ASP A 135 1.77 15.22 14.61
C ASP A 135 0.65 14.79 13.65
N LEU A 136 0.10 13.57 13.80
CA LEU A 136 -1.03 13.10 13.01
C LEU A 136 -2.31 13.85 13.42
N MET A 137 -2.66 14.85 12.61
CA MET A 137 -3.81 15.73 12.84
C MET A 137 -5.14 14.97 12.94
N ASN A 138 -5.34 13.97 12.08
CA ASN A 138 -6.59 13.22 11.99
C ASN A 138 -6.68 12.01 12.93
N LEU A 139 -5.61 11.68 13.67
CA LEU A 139 -5.55 10.47 14.48
C LEU A 139 -6.52 10.58 15.66
N ALA A 140 -7.62 9.83 15.61
CA ALA A 140 -8.60 9.72 16.68
C ALA A 140 -8.23 8.64 17.70
N LEU A 141 -7.62 7.54 17.24
CA LEU A 141 -7.27 6.39 18.07
C LEU A 141 -5.84 5.91 17.79
N LEU A 142 -5.04 5.81 18.86
CA LEU A 142 -3.74 5.17 18.85
C LEU A 142 -3.66 4.15 19.99
N ASP A 143 -3.58 2.88 19.66
CA ASP A 143 -3.36 1.82 20.65
C ASP A 143 -1.93 1.29 20.55
N MET A 144 -1.16 1.45 21.61
CA MET A 144 0.20 0.90 21.76
C MET A 144 0.32 0.10 23.06
N SER A 145 -0.79 -0.45 23.55
CA SER A 145 -0.84 -1.31 24.73
C SER A 145 -0.08 -2.62 24.50
N GLU A 146 0.41 -3.25 25.56
CA GLU A 146 1.12 -4.53 25.47
C GLU A 146 2.36 -4.54 24.55
N CYS A 147 3.00 -3.38 24.36
CA CYS A 147 4.32 -3.25 23.72
C CYS A 147 5.40 -3.03 24.80
N PRO A 148 6.03 -4.10 25.34
CA PRO A 148 6.97 -4.02 26.46
C PRO A 148 8.31 -3.38 26.08
N LYS A 149 8.78 -3.55 24.84
CA LYS A 149 10.06 -2.98 24.36
C LYS A 149 9.97 -1.54 23.87
N LEU A 150 8.75 -0.98 23.75
CA LEU A 150 8.52 0.32 23.14
C LEU A 150 9.01 1.46 24.03
N ASN A 151 9.94 2.27 23.52
CA ASN A 151 10.42 3.46 24.20
C ASN A 151 9.48 4.66 24.01
N ARG A 152 8.47 4.77 24.90
CA ARG A 152 7.46 5.84 24.83
C ARG A 152 7.98 7.24 25.15
N LYS A 153 9.18 7.38 25.75
CA LYS A 153 9.74 8.69 26.15
C LYS A 153 10.09 9.58 24.96
N LEU A 154 10.25 9.00 23.77
CA LEU A 154 10.61 9.73 22.54
C LEU A 154 9.39 10.25 21.77
N ILE A 155 8.18 9.83 22.18
CA ILE A 155 6.93 10.23 21.53
C ILE A 155 6.45 11.54 22.14
N ARG A 156 6.22 12.54 21.29
CA ARG A 156 5.66 13.84 21.69
C ARG A 156 4.30 13.98 21.04
N PHE A 157 3.28 14.27 21.83
CA PHE A 157 1.96 14.63 21.32
C PHE A 157 1.86 16.14 21.27
N SER A 158 1.46 16.67 20.13
CA SER A 158 1.12 18.08 20.00
C SER A 158 -0.11 18.38 20.87
N SER A 159 -0.09 19.52 21.58
CA SER A 159 -1.25 19.98 22.35
C SER A 159 -2.40 20.25 21.37
N ARG A 160 -3.48 19.47 21.46
CA ARG A 160 -4.68 19.73 20.66
C ARG A 160 -5.43 20.90 21.30
N GLU A 161 -5.44 22.06 20.65
CA GLU A 161 -6.39 23.12 20.98
C GLU A 161 -7.80 22.58 20.69
N ARG A 162 -8.64 22.53 21.73
CA ARG A 162 -10.04 22.10 21.66
C ARG A 162 -10.93 23.26 21.27
#